data_AF-A0A966D4T3-F1
#
_entry.id   AF-A0A966D4T3-F1
#
_cell.length_a   1.000
_cell.length_b   1.000
_cell.length_c   1.000
_cell.angle_alpha   90.00
_cell.angle_beta   90.00
_cell.angle_gamma   90.00
#
_symmetry.space_group_name_H-M   'P 1'
#
loop_
_entity.id
_entity.type
_entity.pdbx_description
1 polymer ?
#
loop_
_entity_poly.entity_id
_entity_poly.type
_entity_poly.pdbx_seq_one_letter_code
_entity_poly.pdbx_strand_id
1 'polypeptide(L)'
;MYTGRDTIEWLYGKQLQVDDEWSVITENGFTWWAGDHAQTVEVVGEADGPSDERGYYISIRTELLKVRSLDPDALKAVSLTLMPFASMAGPVFDPRRGTLDLCSWTAVRAFVVTNIDDIRHFGYDG
;
A
#
# COMPACT_ATOMS: atom_id res chain seq x y z
N MET A 1 17.30 11.28 -3.55
CA MET A 1 16.85 9.87 -3.53
C MET A 1 15.35 9.88 -3.39
N TYR A 2 14.62 9.17 -4.25
CA TYR A 2 13.16 9.13 -4.20
C TYR A 2 12.72 7.78 -3.65
N THR A 3 12.83 7.61 -2.33
CA THR A 3 12.56 6.34 -1.63
C THR A 3 11.20 5.76 -1.97
N GLY A 4 10.18 6.61 -2.19
CA GLY A 4 8.86 6.16 -2.63
C GLY A 4 8.92 5.34 -3.92
N ARG A 5 9.51 5.92 -4.99
CA ARG A 5 9.68 5.23 -6.28
C ARG A 5 10.59 4.01 -6.17
N ASP A 6 11.71 4.13 -5.46
CA ASP A 6 12.64 3.02 -5.28
C ASP A 6 11.94 1.83 -4.58
N THR A 7 11.03 2.11 -3.63
CA THR A 7 10.20 1.10 -2.96
C THR A 7 9.21 0.46 -3.91
N ILE A 8 8.53 1.23 -4.77
CA ILE A 8 7.62 0.70 -5.80
C ILE A 8 8.38 -0.25 -6.74
N GLU A 9 9.55 0.16 -7.23
CA GLU A 9 10.35 -0.65 -8.15
C GLU A 9 10.83 -1.95 -7.50
N TRP A 10 11.24 -1.89 -6.23
CA TRP A 10 11.57 -3.08 -5.44
C TRP A 10 10.37 -4.00 -5.20
N LEU A 11 9.21 -3.43 -4.84
CA LEU A 11 7.97 -4.20 -4.63
C LEU A 11 7.59 -4.95 -5.91
N TYR A 12 7.60 -4.25 -7.04
CA TYR A 12 7.26 -4.81 -8.35
C TYR A 12 8.21 -5.95 -8.75
N GLY A 13 9.51 -5.66 -8.86
CA GLY A 13 10.45 -6.57 -9.49
C GLY A 13 11.10 -7.60 -8.58
N LYS A 14 11.10 -7.40 -7.26
CA LYS A 14 11.81 -8.28 -6.31
C LYS A 14 10.89 -8.94 -5.29
N GLN A 15 10.06 -8.16 -4.61
CA GLN A 15 9.26 -8.68 -3.51
C GLN A 15 8.03 -9.45 -4.00
N LEU A 16 7.26 -8.86 -4.91
CA LEU A 16 6.03 -9.46 -5.45
C LEU A 16 6.28 -10.24 -6.74
N GLN A 17 7.39 -9.96 -7.43
CA GLN A 17 7.76 -10.60 -8.70
C GLN A 17 6.61 -10.52 -9.70
N VAL A 18 6.09 -9.31 -9.87
CA VAL A 18 4.93 -9.04 -10.72
C VAL A 18 5.25 -9.40 -12.16
N ASP A 19 4.31 -10.11 -12.80
CA ASP A 19 4.38 -10.41 -14.23
C ASP A 19 3.91 -9.19 -15.04
N ASP A 20 4.72 -8.79 -16.03
CA ASP A 20 4.41 -7.69 -16.94
C ASP A 20 3.13 -7.97 -17.76
N GLU A 21 2.79 -9.23 -18.04
CA GLU A 21 1.55 -9.60 -18.74
C GLU A 21 0.30 -9.30 -17.91
N TRP A 22 0.41 -9.43 -16.58
CA TRP A 22 -0.69 -9.29 -15.63
C TRP A 22 -0.63 -7.99 -14.83
N SER A 23 -0.05 -6.95 -15.43
CA SER A 23 0.08 -5.65 -14.76
C SER A 23 0.06 -4.46 -15.71
N VAL A 24 -0.18 -3.30 -15.12
CA VAL A 24 -0.13 -1.99 -15.77
C VAL A 24 0.67 -1.06 -14.87
N ILE A 25 1.78 -0.55 -15.38
CA ILE A 25 2.57 0.49 -14.71
C ILE A 25 1.84 1.83 -14.82
N THR A 26 1.79 2.57 -13.73
CA THR A 26 1.23 3.93 -13.66
C THR A 26 2.35 4.94 -13.38
N GLU A 27 2.03 6.24 -13.43
CA GLU A 27 3.01 7.29 -13.12
C GLU A 27 3.60 7.16 -11.71
N ASN A 28 2.79 6.72 -10.74
CA ASN A 28 3.13 6.70 -9.32
C ASN A 28 3.23 5.28 -8.73
N GLY A 29 3.15 4.24 -9.56
CA GLY A 29 3.02 2.87 -9.08
C GLY A 29 2.69 1.85 -10.16
N PHE A 30 1.89 0.86 -9.78
CA PHE A 30 1.38 -0.16 -10.69
C PHE A 30 0.07 -0.75 -10.19
N THR A 31 -0.70 -1.33 -11.11
CA THR A 31 -1.82 -2.22 -10.81
C THR A 31 -1.52 -3.59 -11.38
N TRP A 32 -1.84 -4.65 -10.66
CA TRP A 32 -1.64 -6.03 -11.10
C TRP A 32 -2.78 -6.94 -10.65
N TRP A 33 -2.90 -8.09 -11.31
CA TRP A 33 -3.93 -9.09 -11.06
C TRP A 33 -3.28 -10.40 -10.61
N ALA A 34 -2.95 -10.51 -9.32
CA ALA A 34 -2.43 -11.74 -8.73
C ALA A 34 -3.47 -12.89 -8.69
N GLY A 35 -4.74 -12.57 -8.98
CA GLY A 35 -5.88 -13.48 -9.07
C GLY A 35 -7.10 -12.69 -9.56
N ASP A 36 -8.28 -12.98 -9.01
CA ASP A 36 -9.54 -12.36 -9.46
C ASP A 36 -9.69 -10.87 -9.12
N HIS A 37 -8.83 -10.34 -8.24
CA HIS A 37 -8.91 -8.97 -7.76
C HIS A 37 -7.72 -8.13 -8.23
N ALA A 38 -8.02 -6.93 -8.72
CA ALA A 38 -7.01 -5.93 -9.02
C ALA A 38 -6.41 -5.40 -7.72
N GLN A 39 -5.07 -5.34 -7.66
CA GLN A 39 -4.35 -4.67 -6.59
C GLN A 39 -3.51 -3.53 -7.15
N THR A 40 -3.66 -2.33 -6.59
CA THR A 40 -2.94 -1.13 -6.96
C THR A 40 -1.97 -0.74 -5.84
N VAL A 41 -0.69 -0.56 -6.19
CA VAL A 41 0.38 -0.16 -5.29
C VAL A 41 0.97 1.16 -5.78
N GLU A 42 0.85 2.22 -5.00
CA GLU A 42 1.20 3.58 -5.45
C GLU A 42 1.77 4.45 -4.32
N VAL A 43 2.63 5.42 -4.70
CA VAL A 43 2.98 6.54 -3.84
C VAL A 43 1.80 7.53 -3.81
N VAL A 44 1.25 7.80 -2.64
CA VAL A 44 0.06 8.68 -2.48
C VAL A 44 0.36 10.03 -1.81
N GLY A 45 1.60 10.24 -1.35
CA GLY A 45 2.01 11.50 -0.77
C GLY A 45 3.39 11.44 -0.11
N GLU A 46 3.86 12.61 0.33
CA GLU A 46 5.03 12.73 1.19
C GLU A 46 4.64 12.50 2.66
N ALA A 47 5.59 12.03 3.47
CA ALA A 47 5.45 11.84 4.90
C ALA A 47 6.58 12.59 5.62
N ASP A 48 6.23 13.33 6.67
CA ASP A 48 7.22 14.01 7.51
C ASP A 48 7.88 13.03 8.48
N GLY A 49 9.21 12.97 8.47
CA GLY A 49 9.99 12.19 9.42
C GLY A 49 10.21 12.94 10.75
N PRO A 50 10.52 12.23 11.85
CA PRO A 50 10.82 12.83 13.16
C PRO A 50 12.11 13.68 13.20
N SER A 51 12.81 13.86 12.08
CA SER A 51 14.08 14.60 11.98
C SER A 51 14.25 15.32 10.63
N ASP A 52 13.15 15.88 10.08
CA ASP A 52 13.10 16.54 8.76
C ASP A 52 13.50 15.64 7.57
N GLU A 53 13.57 14.32 7.79
CA GLU A 53 13.75 13.35 6.72
C GLU A 53 12.48 13.25 5.87
N ARG A 54 12.66 13.35 4.55
CA ARG A 54 11.55 13.16 3.60
C ARG A 54 11.20 11.69 3.48
N GLY A 55 9.99 11.34 3.90
CA GLY A 55 9.36 10.04 3.67
C GLY A 55 8.26 10.11 2.61
N TYR A 56 7.67 8.95 2.32
CA TYR A 56 6.58 8.80 1.38
C TYR A 56 5.54 7.81 1.91
N TYR A 57 4.27 8.07 1.65
CA TYR A 57 3.21 7.09 1.90
C TYR A 57 3.04 6.18 0.69
N ILE A 58 3.20 4.88 0.92
CA ILE A 58 2.84 3.83 -0.04
C ILE A 58 1.44 3.32 0.32
N SER A 59 0.54 3.34 -0.66
CA SER A 59 -0.80 2.80 -0.57
C SER A 59 -0.88 1.48 -1.32
N ILE A 60 -1.44 0.45 -0.70
CA ILE A 60 -1.82 -0.81 -1.33
C ILE A 60 -3.34 -0.91 -1.25
N ARG A 61 -3.99 -1.04 -2.41
CA ARG A 61 -5.45 -1.08 -2.54
C ARG A 61 -5.85 -2.34 -3.31
N THR A 62 -6.69 -3.18 -2.72
CA THR A 62 -7.26 -4.34 -3.42
C THR A 62 -8.73 -4.08 -3.68
N GLU A 63 -9.16 -4.11 -4.95
CA GLU A 63 -10.57 -3.94 -5.33
C GLU A 63 -11.39 -5.14 -4.84
N LEU A 64 -12.21 -4.95 -3.79
CA LEU A 64 -12.96 -6.03 -3.18
C LEU A 64 -14.33 -6.24 -3.86
N LEU A 65 -15.09 -5.15 -4.04
CA LEU A 65 -16.45 -5.20 -4.60
C LEU A 65 -16.71 -4.01 -5.53
N LYS A 66 -17.46 -4.25 -6.62
CA LYS A 66 -18.10 -3.18 -7.39
C LYS A 66 -19.42 -2.81 -6.74
N VAL A 67 -19.55 -1.57 -6.26
CA VAL A 67 -20.73 -1.10 -5.53
C VAL A 67 -21.09 0.31 -6.01
N ARG A 68 -22.35 0.53 -6.38
CA ARG A 68 -22.83 1.84 -6.87
C ARG A 68 -22.95 2.87 -5.74
N SER A 69 -23.33 2.41 -4.55
CA SER A 69 -23.49 3.24 -3.36
C SER A 69 -23.41 2.36 -2.11
N LEU A 70 -22.79 2.87 -1.05
CA LEU A 70 -22.83 2.26 0.27
C LEU A 70 -23.69 3.13 1.18
N ASP A 71 -24.82 2.60 1.63
CA ASP A 71 -25.56 3.19 2.74
C ASP A 71 -24.92 2.80 4.10
N PRO A 72 -25.30 3.46 5.22
CA PRO A 72 -24.72 3.18 6.52
C PRO A 72 -24.89 1.74 7.03
N ASP A 73 -25.99 1.07 6.67
CA ASP A 73 -26.26 -0.30 7.12
C ASP A 73 -25.38 -1.30 6.35
N ALA A 74 -25.24 -1.10 5.04
CA ALA A 74 -24.31 -1.85 4.21
C ALA A 74 -22.86 -1.66 4.68
N LEU A 75 -22.46 -0.42 5.02
CA LEU A 75 -21.13 -0.12 5.56
C LEU A 75 -20.87 -0.85 6.87
N LYS A 76 -21.85 -0.85 7.77
CA LYS A 76 -21.76 -1.54 9.06
C LYS A 76 -21.63 -3.05 8.87
N ALA A 77 -22.43 -3.65 7.99
CA ALA A 77 -22.37 -5.08 7.69
C ALA A 77 -20.98 -5.47 7.14
N VAL A 78 -20.53 -4.75 6.10
CA VAL A 78 -19.20 -4.91 5.50
C VAL A 78 -18.08 -4.82 6.55
N SER A 79 -18.13 -3.79 7.40
CA SER A 79 -17.12 -3.59 8.44
C SER A 79 -17.10 -4.72 9.46
N LEU A 80 -18.26 -5.17 9.93
CA LEU A 80 -18.34 -6.26 10.92
C LEU A 80 -17.88 -7.61 10.36
N THR A 81 -18.07 -7.85 9.06
CA THR A 81 -17.69 -9.10 8.43
C THR A 81 -16.22 -9.12 8.00
N LEU A 82 -15.69 -8.02 7.47
CA LEU A 82 -14.33 -7.98 6.91
C LEU A 82 -13.24 -7.64 7.93
N MET A 83 -13.50 -6.70 8.84
CA MET A 83 -12.47 -6.19 9.75
C MET A 83 -11.82 -7.25 10.67
N PRO A 84 -12.49 -8.34 11.08
CA PRO A 84 -11.83 -9.43 11.80
C PRO A 84 -10.65 -10.06 11.05
N PHE A 85 -10.60 -9.92 9.72
CA PHE A 85 -9.56 -10.50 8.85
C PHE A 85 -8.64 -9.44 8.21
N ALA A 86 -8.92 -8.15 8.41
CA ALA A 86 -8.22 -7.04 7.78
C ALA A 86 -7.43 -6.22 8.83
N SER A 87 -6.48 -6.86 9.53
CA SER A 87 -5.77 -6.26 10.67
C SER A 87 -4.96 -5.01 10.34
N MET A 88 -4.51 -4.87 9.09
CA MET A 88 -3.71 -3.73 8.61
C MET A 88 -4.36 -3.00 7.42
N ALA A 89 -5.62 -3.31 7.11
CA ALA A 89 -6.35 -2.73 6.00
C ALA A 89 -7.73 -2.25 6.44
N GLY A 90 -8.23 -1.17 5.84
CA GLY A 90 -9.59 -0.69 6.05
C GLY A 90 -10.38 -0.68 4.74
N PRO A 91 -11.70 -0.93 4.77
CA PRO A 91 -12.56 -0.74 3.61
C PRO A 91 -12.65 0.75 3.27
N VAL A 92 -12.41 1.09 2.00
CA VAL A 92 -12.49 2.47 1.46
C VAL A 92 -13.38 2.46 0.23
N PHE A 93 -14.45 3.24 0.27
CA PHE A 93 -15.34 3.39 -0.87
C PHE A 93 -14.83 4.50 -1.81
N ASP A 94 -14.63 4.17 -3.09
CA ASP A 94 -14.34 5.13 -4.15
C ASP A 94 -15.60 5.33 -5.01
N PRO A 95 -16.32 6.46 -4.86
CA PRO A 95 -17.53 6.74 -5.63
C PRO A 95 -17.25 7.02 -7.11
N ARG A 96 -16.03 7.41 -7.48
CA ARG A 96 -15.66 7.68 -8.89
C ARG A 96 -15.49 6.38 -9.65
N ARG A 97 -14.90 5.37 -8.99
CA ARG A 97 -14.70 4.03 -9.56
C ARG A 97 -15.88 3.10 -9.30
N GLY A 98 -16.75 3.45 -8.36
CA GLY A 98 -17.83 2.57 -7.89
C GLY A 98 -17.26 1.29 -7.27
N THR A 99 -16.17 1.40 -6.52
CA THR A 99 -15.49 0.27 -5.88
C THR A 99 -15.46 0.44 -4.37
N LEU A 100 -15.50 -0.69 -3.67
CA LEU A 100 -15.07 -0.81 -2.29
C LEU A 100 -13.72 -1.54 -2.29
N ASP A 101 -12.69 -0.87 -1.80
CA ASP A 101 -11.32 -1.38 -1.78
C ASP A 101 -10.89 -1.72 -0.35
N LEU A 102 -10.06 -2.75 -0.16
CA LEU A 102 -9.27 -2.89 1.07
C LEU A 102 -7.98 -2.07 0.91
N CYS A 103 -7.77 -1.11 1.80
CA CYS A 103 -6.69 -0.13 1.70
C CYS A 103 -5.75 -0.22 2.92
N SER A 104 -4.46 -0.35 2.65
CA SER A 104 -3.37 -0.30 3.63
C SER A 104 -2.38 0.79 3.25
N TRP A 105 -1.96 1.60 4.22
CA TRP A 105 -0.92 2.61 4.03
C TRP A 105 0.28 2.31 4.92
N THR A 106 1.47 2.60 4.39
CA THR A 106 2.72 2.57 5.16
C THR A 106 3.61 3.74 4.79
N ALA A 107 4.30 4.30 5.77
CA ALA A 107 5.29 5.36 5.55
C ALA A 107 6.66 4.72 5.34
N VAL A 108 7.34 5.08 4.25
CA VAL A 108 8.69 4.63 3.93
C VAL A 108 9.66 5.81 3.89
N ARG A 109 10.88 5.60 4.35
CA ARG A 109 11.94 6.62 4.37
C ARG A 109 13.29 5.99 4.07
N ALA A 110 14.20 6.77 3.49
CA ALA A 110 15.57 6.31 3.30
C ALA A 110 16.24 6.21 4.66
N PHE A 111 16.99 5.13 4.89
CA PHE A 111 17.92 5.05 6.01
C PHE A 111 19.34 5.21 5.46
N VAL A 112 20.06 6.23 5.90
CA VAL A 112 21.47 6.39 5.57
C VAL A 112 22.26 5.80 6.74
N VAL A 113 22.89 4.64 6.52
CA VAL A 113 23.86 4.11 7.49
C VAL A 113 25.07 5.02 7.46
N THR A 114 25.27 5.82 8.50
CA THR A 114 26.42 6.72 8.61
C THR A 114 27.48 6.17 9.54
N ASN A 115 27.12 5.26 10.45
CA ASN A 115 28.03 4.55 11.34
C ASN A 115 27.53 3.14 11.67
N ILE A 116 28.42 2.27 12.16
CA ILE A 116 28.15 0.89 12.56
C ILE A 116 27.12 0.77 13.69
N ASP A 117 26.91 1.83 14.49
CA ASP A 117 25.92 1.86 15.56
C ASP A 117 24.48 1.97 15.02
N ASP A 118 24.30 2.53 13.82
CA ASP A 118 23.00 2.59 13.11
C ASP A 118 22.47 1.20 12.76
N ILE A 119 23.37 0.22 12.61
CA ILE A 119 23.04 -1.18 12.28
C ILE A 119 22.48 -1.93 13.50
N ARG A 120 22.91 -1.57 14.72
CA ARG A 120 22.55 -2.29 15.95
C ARG A 120 21.10 -2.07 16.39
N HIS A 121 20.45 -1.00 15.92
CA HIS A 121 19.05 -0.70 16.26
C HIS A 121 18.02 -1.61 15.55
N PHE A 122 18.43 -2.33 14.51
CA PHE A 122 17.55 -3.21 13.72
C PHE A 122 17.96 -4.70 13.76
N GLY A 123 18.90 -5.06 14.62
CA GLY A 123 19.21 -6.45 14.90
C GLY A 123 18.01 -7.14 15.53
N TYR A 124 17.33 -8.00 14.76
CA TYR A 124 16.64 -9.16 15.29
C TYR A 124 17.62 -9.90 16.20
N ASP A 125 17.48 -9.74 17.51
CA ASP A 125 17.96 -10.76 18.44
C ASP A 125 17.08 -11.99 18.18
N GLY A 126 17.74 -13.08 17.79
CA GLY A 126 17.11 -14.28 17.21
C GLY A 126 16.12 -15.02 18.09
#